data_AF-A0A090MGD0-F1
#
_entry.id   AF-A0A090MGD0-F1
#
_cell.length_a   1.000
_cell.length_b   1.000
_cell.length_c   1.000
_cell.angle_alpha   90.00
_cell.angle_beta   90.00
_cell.angle_gamma   90.00
#
_symmetry.space_group_name_H-M   'P 1'
#
loop_
_entity.id
_entity.type
_entity.pdbx_description
1 polymer ?
#
loop_
_entity_poly.entity_id
_entity_poly.type
_entity_poly.pdbx_seq_one_letter_code
_entity_poly.pdbx_strand_id
1 'polypeptide(L)'
;MGDLLGHGVRFGAAGEVLAAGEGIETVLSTRMVLPHMPMLAALSAAHLAAILFPLTLRRLYVLRDRDPAGDGARDSLVARATSVGIEAISVSPACEDFNEDLRWRGVDALRAALKEQLRPEDVSRFMET
;
A
#
# COMPACT_ATOMS: atom_id res chain seq x y z
N MET A 1 13.01 -6.82 18.68
CA MET A 1 12.51 -5.44 18.49
C MET A 1 11.32 -5.24 19.41
N GLY A 2 11.33 -4.16 20.20
CA GLY A 2 10.27 -3.84 21.17
C GLY A 2 8.91 -3.63 20.51
N ASP A 3 7.87 -3.52 21.32
CA ASP A 3 6.41 -3.54 21.10
C ASP A 3 5.84 -2.66 19.96
N LEU A 4 6.44 -2.72 18.76
CA LEU A 4 6.10 -1.96 17.55
C LEU A 4 5.12 -2.73 16.65
N LEU A 5 4.56 -3.83 17.15
CA LEU A 5 3.57 -4.63 16.42
C LEU A 5 2.35 -3.77 16.12
N GLY A 6 2.06 -3.59 14.83
CA GLY A 6 0.95 -2.74 14.36
C GLY A 6 1.25 -1.24 14.29
N HIS A 7 2.48 -0.82 14.60
CA HIS A 7 2.94 0.56 14.46
C HIS A 7 3.62 0.82 13.10
N GLY A 8 3.53 2.06 12.64
CA GLY A 8 4.13 2.53 11.39
C GLY A 8 3.77 3.99 11.12
N VAL A 9 4.35 4.57 10.07
CA VAL A 9 4.11 5.96 9.68
C VAL A 9 2.80 6.06 8.91
N ARG A 10 1.83 6.81 9.44
CA ARG A 10 0.49 6.96 8.86
C ARG A 10 0.33 8.28 8.14
N PHE A 11 -0.30 8.23 6.97
CA PHE A 11 -0.72 9.39 6.19
C PHE A 11 -2.23 9.35 6.04
N GLY A 12 -2.94 10.30 6.67
CA GLY A 12 -4.40 10.27 6.74
C GLY A 12 -4.94 9.25 7.76
N ALA A 13 -6.24 9.35 8.04
CA ALA A 13 -6.93 8.43 8.94
C ALA A 13 -7.41 7.21 8.15
N ALA A 14 -7.10 6.01 8.63
CA ALA A 14 -7.59 4.78 8.03
C ALA A 14 -9.12 4.70 8.15
N GLY A 15 -9.78 4.42 7.03
CA GLY A 15 -11.22 4.24 6.95
C GLY A 15 -11.56 2.89 6.34
N GLU A 16 -12.47 2.87 5.37
CA GLU A 16 -12.84 1.66 4.65
C GLU A 16 -11.75 1.16 3.70
N VAL A 17 -10.82 2.04 3.31
CA VAL A 17 -9.71 1.76 2.39
C VAL A 17 -8.40 2.20 3.03
N LEU A 18 -7.36 1.37 2.89
CA LEU A 18 -6.00 1.65 3.33
C LEU A 18 -5.02 1.10 2.29
N ALA A 19 -3.96 1.84 1.97
CA ALA A 19 -2.77 1.28 1.35
C ALA A 19 -1.67 1.06 2.39
N ALA A 20 -0.93 -0.04 2.29
CA ALA A 20 0.18 -0.34 3.18
C ALA A 20 1.39 -0.81 2.40
N GLY A 21 2.56 -0.26 2.70
CA GLY A 21 3.84 -0.67 2.14
C GLY A 21 4.90 -0.85 3.23
N GLU A 22 5.96 -1.56 2.90
CA GLU A 22 7.11 -1.72 3.81
C GLU A 22 7.87 -0.40 3.97
N GLY A 23 8.34 0.18 2.86
CA GLY A 23 9.15 1.40 2.86
C GLY A 23 8.32 2.69 2.89
N ILE A 24 8.82 3.70 3.59
CA ILE A 24 8.24 5.06 3.54
C ILE A 24 8.37 5.66 2.14
N GLU A 25 9.45 5.36 1.43
CA GLU A 25 9.70 5.85 0.07
C GLU A 25 8.68 5.30 -0.95
N THR A 26 8.39 4.00 -0.85
CA THR A 26 7.33 3.32 -1.61
C THR A 26 5.96 3.96 -1.37
N VAL A 27 5.63 4.21 -0.10
CA VAL A 27 4.37 4.87 0.29
C VAL A 27 4.31 6.31 -0.21
N LEU A 28 5.39 7.08 -0.09
CA LEU A 28 5.40 8.47 -0.54
C LEU A 28 5.34 8.59 -2.07
N SER A 29 6.05 7.73 -2.80
CA SER A 29 6.04 7.71 -4.26
C SER A 29 4.63 7.45 -4.81
N THR A 30 3.90 6.48 -4.25
CA THR A 30 2.50 6.22 -4.63
C THR A 30 1.54 7.33 -4.18
N ARG A 31 1.78 7.94 -3.02
CA ARG A 31 0.96 9.05 -2.50
C ARG A 31 1.06 10.31 -3.37
N MET A 32 2.12 10.48 -4.18
CA MET A 32 2.20 11.57 -5.16
C MET A 32 1.06 11.55 -6.18
N VAL A 33 0.50 10.38 -6.48
CA VAL A 33 -0.63 10.23 -7.41
C VAL A 33 -1.94 9.83 -6.75
N LEU A 34 -1.90 9.46 -5.45
CA LEU A 34 -3.05 9.12 -4.62
C LEU A 34 -3.09 10.00 -3.36
N PRO A 35 -3.15 11.34 -3.49
CA PRO A 35 -2.91 12.26 -2.37
C PRO A 35 -3.90 12.09 -1.21
N HIS A 36 -5.12 11.61 -1.50
CA HIS A 36 -6.19 11.47 -0.52
C HIS A 36 -6.34 10.05 0.04
N MET A 37 -5.60 9.07 -0.48
CA MET A 37 -5.67 7.70 0.03
C MET A 37 -5.01 7.62 1.42
N PRO A 38 -5.67 7.06 2.44
CA PRO A 38 -5.01 6.72 3.69
C PRO A 38 -3.91 5.69 3.44
N MET A 39 -2.70 5.95 3.93
CA MET A 39 -1.55 5.06 3.73
C MET A 39 -0.75 4.79 5.01
N LEU A 40 -0.10 3.63 5.07
CA LEU A 40 0.75 3.20 6.17
C LEU A 40 2.09 2.67 5.65
N ALA A 41 3.20 3.25 6.09
CA ALA A 41 4.52 2.66 5.94
C ALA A 41 4.88 1.86 7.20
N ALA A 42 5.04 0.54 7.06
CA ALA A 42 5.28 -0.37 8.17
C ALA A 42 6.75 -0.38 8.66
N LEU A 43 7.67 0.12 7.83
CA LEU A 43 9.11 0.23 8.09
C LEU A 43 9.87 -1.10 8.18
N SER A 44 9.19 -2.25 7.98
CA SER A 44 9.81 -3.56 7.73
C SER A 44 8.77 -4.57 7.23
N ALA A 45 9.21 -5.64 6.58
CA ALA A 45 8.40 -6.78 6.17
C ALA A 45 7.64 -7.41 7.37
N ALA A 46 8.32 -7.55 8.52
CA ALA A 46 7.73 -8.12 9.72
C ALA A 46 6.59 -7.25 10.27
N HIS A 47 6.76 -5.93 10.28
CA HIS A 47 5.71 -5.01 10.72
C HIS A 47 4.57 -4.93 9.72
N LEU A 48 4.86 -5.00 8.41
CA LEU A 48 3.85 -5.03 7.35
C LEU A 48 2.93 -6.23 7.55
N ALA A 49 3.51 -7.41 7.76
CA ALA A 49 2.77 -8.62 8.09
C ALA A 49 1.97 -8.51 9.39
N ALA A 50 2.32 -7.60 10.32
CA ALA A 50 1.71 -7.45 11.65
C ALA A 50 0.73 -6.27 11.78
N ILE A 51 0.39 -5.58 10.69
CA ILE A 51 -0.52 -4.41 10.75
C ILE A 51 -1.88 -4.75 11.35
N LEU A 52 -2.33 -3.96 12.33
CA LEU A 52 -3.68 -4.08 12.86
C LEU A 52 -4.70 -3.44 11.91
N PHE A 53 -5.76 -4.19 11.59
CA PHE A 53 -6.84 -3.72 10.73
C PHE A 53 -7.88 -2.95 11.55
N PRO A 54 -8.23 -1.71 11.18
CA PRO A 54 -9.40 -1.04 11.73
C PRO A 54 -10.67 -1.86 11.47
N LEU A 55 -11.63 -1.83 12.39
CA LEU A 55 -12.92 -2.54 12.24
C LEU A 55 -13.72 -2.08 11.01
N THR A 56 -13.48 -0.85 10.55
CA THR A 56 -14.11 -0.26 9.38
C THR A 56 -13.45 -0.66 8.08
N LEU A 57 -12.25 -1.26 8.11
CA LEU A 57 -11.47 -1.56 6.91
C LEU A 57 -12.17 -2.64 6.09
N ARG A 58 -12.38 -2.35 4.81
CA ARG A 58 -12.99 -3.27 3.84
C ARG A 58 -12.02 -3.63 2.72
N ARG A 59 -11.10 -2.73 2.39
CA ARG A 59 -10.14 -2.91 1.30
C ARG A 59 -8.73 -2.49 1.72
N LEU A 60 -7.78 -3.38 1.47
CA LEU A 60 -6.36 -3.19 1.72
C LEU A 60 -5.58 -3.29 0.42
N TYR A 61 -4.93 -2.20 0.01
CA TYR A 61 -3.94 -2.22 -1.06
C TYR A 61 -2.57 -2.49 -0.46
N VAL A 62 -1.92 -3.58 -0.86
CA VAL A 62 -0.57 -3.93 -0.42
C VAL A 62 0.42 -3.45 -1.47
N LEU A 63 1.13 -2.36 -1.16
CA LEU A 63 2.19 -1.80 -1.99
C LEU A 63 3.43 -2.67 -1.81
N ARG A 64 3.84 -3.32 -2.90
CA ARG A 64 4.96 -4.25 -2.95
C ARG A 64 6.04 -3.67 -3.84
N ASP A 65 7.29 -3.74 -3.39
CA ASP A 65 8.45 -3.64 -4.28
C ASP A 65 8.78 -5.02 -4.86
N ARG A 66 9.41 -5.10 -6.04
CA ARG A 66 9.72 -6.37 -6.72
C ARG A 66 10.99 -7.02 -6.16
N ASP A 67 11.05 -7.21 -4.85
CA ASP A 67 12.10 -7.97 -4.20
C ASP A 67 11.56 -9.26 -3.55
N PRO A 68 12.37 -10.35 -3.47
CA PRO A 68 11.92 -11.60 -2.86
C PRO A 68 11.72 -11.53 -1.34
N ALA A 69 12.29 -10.52 -0.66
CA ALA A 69 12.24 -10.44 0.80
C ALA A 69 10.83 -10.04 1.28
N GLY A 70 10.11 -9.25 0.49
CA GLY A 70 8.73 -8.82 0.76
C GLY A 70 7.64 -9.87 0.46
N ASP A 71 7.98 -10.99 -0.18
CA ASP A 71 7.00 -11.99 -0.63
C ASP A 71 6.22 -12.64 0.50
N GLY A 72 6.94 -13.20 1.47
CA GLY A 72 6.32 -13.89 2.61
C GLY A 72 5.47 -12.96 3.49
N ALA A 73 5.91 -11.70 3.65
CA ALA A 73 5.19 -10.70 4.43
C ALA A 73 3.89 -10.29 3.73
N ARG A 74 3.92 -10.05 2.42
CA ARG A 74 2.73 -9.81 1.61
C ARG A 74 1.75 -10.97 1.75
N ASP A 75 2.20 -12.19 1.51
CA ASP A 75 1.30 -13.36 1.50
C ASP A 75 0.64 -13.58 2.84
N SER A 76 1.41 -13.42 3.92
CA SER A 76 0.88 -13.46 5.28
C SER A 76 -0.15 -12.36 5.54
N LEU A 77 0.12 -11.13 5.10
CA LEU A 77 -0.79 -9.99 5.27
C LEU A 77 -2.08 -10.18 4.49
N VAL A 78 -1.99 -10.60 3.22
CA VAL A 78 -3.13 -10.89 2.33
C VAL A 78 -3.98 -12.00 2.93
N ALA A 79 -3.38 -13.13 3.30
CA ALA A 79 -4.09 -14.25 3.91
C ALA A 79 -4.83 -13.82 5.19
N ARG A 80 -4.17 -13.02 6.04
CA ARG A 80 -4.79 -12.54 7.29
C ARG A 80 -5.93 -11.55 7.03
N ALA A 81 -5.76 -10.62 6.10
CA ALA A 81 -6.82 -9.69 5.69
C ALA A 81 -8.04 -10.45 5.14
N THR A 82 -7.82 -11.39 4.22
CA THR A 82 -8.90 -12.20 3.64
C THR A 82 -9.60 -13.06 4.69
N SER A 83 -8.87 -13.60 5.68
CA SER A 83 -9.45 -14.40 6.76
C SER A 83 -10.47 -13.64 7.63
N VAL A 84 -10.37 -12.30 7.66
CA VAL A 84 -11.32 -11.42 8.39
C VAL A 84 -12.28 -10.68 7.44
N GLY A 85 -12.36 -11.08 6.17
CA GLY A 85 -13.30 -10.54 5.19
C GLY A 85 -12.86 -9.23 4.54
N ILE A 86 -11.58 -8.84 4.66
CA ILE A 86 -11.02 -7.66 3.99
C ILE A 86 -10.57 -8.05 2.58
N GLU A 87 -10.98 -7.30 1.58
CA GLU A 87 -10.48 -7.41 0.21
C GLU A 87 -9.02 -6.93 0.17
N ALA A 88 -8.08 -7.84 -0.06
CA ALA A 88 -6.66 -7.51 -0.15
C ALA A 88 -6.18 -7.56 -1.60
N ILE A 89 -5.66 -6.44 -2.12
CA ILE A 89 -5.22 -6.27 -3.50
C ILE A 89 -3.73 -5.93 -3.49
N SER A 90 -2.92 -6.74 -4.16
CA SER A 90 -1.49 -6.43 -4.32
C SER A 90 -1.30 -5.44 -5.45
N VAL A 91 -0.54 -4.38 -5.18
CA VAL A 91 -0.20 -3.33 -6.15
C VAL A 91 1.31 -3.36 -6.34
N SER A 92 1.74 -3.49 -7.59
CA SER A 92 3.16 -3.63 -7.95
C SER A 92 3.62 -2.50 -8.87
N PRO A 93 4.88 -2.06 -8.75
CA PRO A 93 5.50 -1.14 -9.70
C PRO A 93 5.70 -1.84 -11.05
N ALA A 94 5.95 -1.04 -12.09
CA ALA A 94 6.34 -1.53 -13.40
C ALA A 94 7.83 -1.88 -13.48
N CYS A 95 8.69 -1.10 -12.81
CA CYS A 95 10.12 -1.37 -12.62
C CYS A 95 10.39 -2.17 -11.32
N GLU A 96 11.50 -1.93 -10.62
CA GLU A 96 11.85 -2.63 -9.37
C GLU A 96 11.03 -2.10 -8.18
N ASP A 97 10.93 -0.78 -8.04
CA ASP A 97 10.17 -0.12 -6.97
C ASP A 97 9.33 1.08 -7.49
N PHE A 98 8.45 1.60 -6.64
CA PHE A 98 7.60 2.75 -7.01
C PHE A 98 8.36 4.07 -7.14
N ASN A 99 9.51 4.22 -6.48
CA ASN A 99 10.34 5.41 -6.61
C ASN A 99 11.03 5.46 -7.98
N GLU A 100 11.51 4.31 -8.44
CA GLU A 100 12.08 4.10 -9.74
C GLU A 100 11.05 4.41 -10.84
N ASP A 101 9.82 3.89 -10.70
CA ASP A 101 8.70 4.26 -11.58
C ASP A 101 8.50 5.78 -11.61
N LEU A 102 8.44 6.42 -10.44
CA LEU A 102 8.25 7.87 -10.35
C LEU A 102 9.40 8.66 -11.00
N ARG A 103 10.65 8.25 -10.77
CA ARG A 103 11.85 8.98 -11.22
C ARG A 103 12.11 8.84 -12.71
N TRP A 104 11.94 7.64 -13.27
CA TRP A 104 12.30 7.38 -14.66
C TRP A 104 11.11 7.47 -15.62
N ARG A 105 9.93 7.04 -15.18
CA ARG A 105 8.72 7.03 -16.01
C ARG A 105 7.86 8.27 -15.79
N GLY A 106 8.03 8.94 -14.66
CA GLY A 106 7.34 10.18 -14.33
C GLY A 106 5.96 9.95 -13.69
N VAL A 107 5.41 11.04 -13.16
CA VAL A 107 4.15 11.03 -12.39
C VAL A 107 2.95 10.53 -13.20
N ASP A 108 2.85 10.86 -14.48
CA ASP A 108 1.71 10.47 -15.32
C ASP A 108 1.73 8.97 -15.64
N ALA A 109 2.92 8.40 -15.88
CA ALA A 109 3.07 6.97 -16.12
C ALA A 109 2.77 6.15 -14.85
N LEU A 110 3.23 6.63 -13.69
CA LEU A 110 2.89 6.04 -12.40
C LEU A 110 1.39 6.12 -12.11
N ARG A 111 0.76 7.28 -12.39
CA ARG A 111 -0.68 7.49 -12.25
C ARG A 111 -1.47 6.50 -13.12
N ALA A 112 -1.09 6.34 -14.39
CA ALA A 112 -1.75 5.41 -15.30
C ALA A 112 -1.61 3.95 -14.82
N ALA A 113 -0.41 3.54 -14.40
CA ALA A 113 -0.16 2.18 -13.91
C ALA A 113 -0.94 1.86 -12.62
N LEU A 114 -1.07 2.83 -11.72
CA LEU A 114 -1.88 2.65 -10.50
C LEU A 114 -3.37 2.62 -10.81
N LYS A 115 -3.84 3.43 -11.75
CA LYS A 115 -5.26 3.44 -12.16
C LYS A 115 -5.74 2.07 -12.67
N GLU A 116 -4.89 1.30 -13.31
CA GLU A 116 -5.22 -0.05 -13.81
C GLU A 116 -5.30 -1.12 -12.71
N GLN A 117 -4.63 -0.90 -11.57
CA GLN A 117 -4.54 -1.86 -10.47
C GLN A 117 -5.55 -1.60 -9.35
N LEU A 118 -6.08 -0.38 -9.26
CA LEU A 118 -7.04 0.02 -8.23
C LEU A 118 -8.48 -0.22 -8.67
N ARG A 119 -9.38 -0.35 -7.68
CA ARG A 119 -10.81 -0.36 -7.95
C ARG A 119 -11.25 1.00 -8.51
N PRO A 120 -12.12 1.03 -9.54
CA PRO A 120 -12.55 2.29 -10.17
C PRO A 120 -13.11 3.32 -9.19
N GLU A 121 -13.88 2.88 -8.19
CA GLU A 121 -14.41 3.76 -7.16
C GLU A 121 -13.34 4.41 -6.28
N ASP A 122 -12.22 3.72 -6.04
CA ASP A 122 -11.09 4.24 -5.27
C ASP A 122 -10.21 5.16 -6.10
N VAL A 123 -10.09 4.91 -7.40
CA VAL A 123 -9.44 5.83 -8.33
C VAL A 123 -10.17 7.18 -8.27
N SER A 124 -11.49 7.20 -8.48
CA SER A 124 -12.26 8.44 -8.41
C SER A 124 -12.15 9.12 -7.04
N ARG A 125 -12.17 8.35 -5.95
CA ARG A 125 -12.12 8.90 -4.59
C ARG A 125 -10.76 9.48 -4.20
N PHE A 126 -9.66 8.89 -4.66
CA PHE A 126 -8.34 9.17 -4.10
C PHE A 126 -7.31 9.75 -5.08
N MET A 127 -7.59 9.69 -6.39
CA MET A 127 -6.67 10.15 -7.44
C MET A 127 -7.03 11.54 -7.99
N GLU A 128 -8.26 12.01 -7.75
CA GLU A 128 -8.73 13.34 -8.16
C GLU A 128 -8.03 14.46 -7.37
N THR A 129 -7.89 15.62 -8.03
CA THR A 129 -7.27 16.85 -7.49
C THR A 129 -8.28 17.97 -7.51
#